data_AF-A0A934DWQ1-F1
#
_entry.id   AF-A0A934DWQ1-F1
#
_cell.length_a   1.000
_cell.length_b   1.000
_cell.length_c   1.000
_cell.angle_alpha   90.00
_cell.angle_beta   90.00
_cell.angle_gamma   90.00
#
_symmetry.space_group_name_H-M   'P 1'
#
loop_
_entity.id
_entity.type
_entity.pdbx_description
1 polymer ?
#
loop_
_entity_poly.entity_id
_entity_poly.type
_entity_poly.pdbx_seq_one_letter_code
_entity_poly.pdbx_strand_id
1 'polypeptide(L)'
;MFALLLVGCSKDPAPGPSDAAVRECSTRAECEAKGTEFAGMVCSVEGACLGCQSNGECALRERCDGDQRRCVFKDGWGTQCALNADCQAGQLCVQGLCKSEKDVVLCSAWTCLAEGQRCNRANGVCEEDIGCNADSDCTADLELCNLPTNTCVLRCTSDTQAQVCTAGQKCLESRCTDCEDSSDCPGGMVCDRGRLACVVDGAARCLSDRDCAAGLECNPATGFCTPPPPPCLSNDDCLSGQRCDVAAGKCVPRACQPDRFEPNPAMSQAHEIASGDYPSLTLCDGEQDWFSVRLTRGDRFNVFVDADPLFQDVMDTRLLDAQGQALAEGALALDKTVSEDTTYYLRLRADDAFVEYGLRVGISRGTPCDEDRFHPNGNAASAASLHEQGEYDKLTLCGLEQDWFRLDVPAGKGVRVELHYVPTEGAADLLIHDVVTGTQLGKSDVTAPVQPVEIAAEAISGGQVFVVVASLDDRANAEYYLRVVYQ
;
A
#
# COMPACT_ATOMS: atom_id res chain seq x y z
N MET A 1 -17.25 44.77 -29.45
CA MET A 1 -17.53 44.69 -30.89
C MET A 1 -17.16 43.28 -31.36
N PHE A 2 -18.07 42.33 -31.18
CA PHE A 2 -18.06 41.00 -31.83
C PHE A 2 -19.50 40.50 -31.71
N ALA A 3 -20.23 40.52 -32.82
CA ALA A 3 -21.57 39.97 -32.94
C ALA A 3 -21.42 38.53 -33.46
N LEU A 4 -21.99 37.56 -32.74
CA LEU A 4 -22.11 36.18 -33.22
C LEU A 4 -23.57 35.85 -33.52
N LEU A 5 -23.74 35.21 -34.66
CA LEU A 5 -24.98 34.90 -35.37
C LEU A 5 -25.84 33.85 -34.65
N LEU A 6 -27.16 34.09 -34.61
CA LEU A 6 -28.19 33.07 -34.46
C LEU A 6 -28.80 32.81 -35.85
N VAL A 7 -28.40 31.71 -36.48
CA VAL A 7 -29.06 31.18 -37.69
C VAL A 7 -30.00 30.06 -37.23
N GLY A 8 -31.30 30.28 -37.43
CA GLY A 8 -32.32 29.27 -37.18
C GLY A 8 -32.25 28.14 -38.21
N CYS A 9 -32.30 26.89 -37.72
CA CYS A 9 -32.45 25.72 -38.55
C CYS A 9 -33.88 25.64 -39.09
N SER A 10 -33.99 25.62 -40.42
CA SER A 10 -35.21 25.29 -41.16
C SER A 10 -35.64 23.85 -40.88
N LYS A 11 -36.95 23.66 -40.74
CA LYS A 11 -37.63 22.36 -40.75
C LYS A 11 -37.26 21.55 -42.00
N ASP A 12 -36.66 20.38 -41.80
CA ASP A 12 -36.64 19.35 -42.82
C ASP A 12 -38.06 18.78 -43.03
N PRO A 13 -38.45 18.42 -44.27
CA PRO A 13 -39.72 17.79 -44.53
C PRO A 13 -39.71 16.35 -44.01
N ALA A 14 -40.81 15.94 -43.40
CA ALA A 14 -41.03 14.56 -42.96
C ALA A 14 -40.82 13.58 -44.13
N PRO A 15 -40.13 12.45 -43.93
CA PRO A 15 -40.07 11.42 -44.95
C PRO A 15 -41.49 10.89 -45.16
N GLY A 16 -41.91 10.83 -46.43
CA GLY A 16 -43.14 10.15 -46.83
C GLY A 16 -43.08 8.66 -46.45
N PRO A 17 -44.21 7.93 -46.50
CA PRO A 17 -44.22 6.52 -46.18
C PRO A 17 -43.33 5.79 -47.18
N SER A 18 -42.11 5.43 -46.77
CA SER A 18 -41.32 4.47 -47.53
C SER A 18 -42.11 3.17 -47.50
N ASP A 19 -42.45 2.65 -48.67
CA ASP A 19 -42.87 1.26 -48.83
C ASP A 19 -41.93 0.40 -47.98
N ALA A 20 -42.45 -0.17 -46.90
CA ALA A 20 -41.70 -1.12 -46.11
C ALA A 20 -41.35 -2.26 -47.06
N ALA A 21 -40.08 -2.37 -47.44
CA ALA A 21 -39.59 -3.49 -48.23
C ALA A 21 -40.07 -4.76 -47.54
N VAL A 22 -40.91 -5.52 -48.24
CA VAL A 22 -41.46 -6.77 -47.71
C VAL A 22 -40.28 -7.67 -47.41
N ARG A 23 -40.06 -7.94 -46.13
CA ARG A 23 -38.98 -8.82 -45.67
C ARG A 23 -39.25 -10.22 -46.22
N GLU A 24 -38.43 -10.69 -47.14
CA GLU A 24 -38.65 -11.96 -47.85
C GLU A 24 -38.20 -13.17 -47.03
N CYS A 25 -37.26 -12.96 -46.10
CA CYS A 25 -36.76 -13.95 -45.15
C CYS A 25 -36.37 -13.27 -43.82
N SER A 26 -36.44 -14.04 -42.74
CA SER A 26 -35.84 -13.71 -41.43
C SER A 26 -34.79 -14.73 -41.02
N THR A 27 -34.86 -15.93 -41.58
CA THR A 27 -33.90 -17.01 -41.38
C THR A 27 -33.46 -17.59 -42.72
N ARG A 28 -32.32 -18.27 -42.73
CA ARG A 28 -31.88 -19.00 -43.92
C ARG A 28 -32.83 -20.12 -44.35
N ALA A 29 -33.47 -20.81 -43.39
CA ALA A 29 -34.42 -21.87 -43.68
C ALA A 29 -35.60 -21.36 -44.55
N GLU A 30 -35.99 -20.10 -44.38
CA GLU A 30 -37.02 -19.46 -45.21
C GLU A 30 -36.55 -19.20 -46.65
N CYS A 31 -35.24 -19.02 -46.88
CA CYS A 31 -34.70 -18.94 -48.24
C CYS A 31 -34.74 -20.31 -48.93
N GLU A 32 -34.30 -21.37 -48.24
CA GLU A 32 -34.30 -22.73 -48.78
C GLU A 32 -35.73 -23.23 -49.09
N ALA A 33 -36.72 -22.79 -48.31
CA ALA A 33 -38.13 -23.11 -48.52
C ALA A 33 -38.75 -22.49 -49.80
N LYS A 34 -38.12 -21.48 -50.41
CA LYS A 34 -38.63 -20.83 -51.63
C LYS A 34 -38.43 -21.66 -52.90
N GLY A 35 -37.46 -22.57 -52.91
CA GLY A 35 -37.15 -23.40 -54.07
C GLY A 35 -35.69 -23.84 -54.13
N THR A 36 -35.41 -24.84 -54.97
CA THR A 36 -34.06 -25.41 -55.15
C THR A 36 -33.03 -24.39 -55.66
N GLU A 37 -33.50 -23.34 -56.32
CA GLU A 37 -32.68 -22.23 -56.81
C GLU A 37 -32.13 -21.36 -55.67
N PHE A 38 -32.78 -21.33 -54.50
CA PHE A 38 -32.36 -20.61 -53.30
C PHE A 38 -31.62 -21.50 -52.29
N ALA A 39 -31.40 -22.78 -52.62
CA ALA A 39 -30.65 -23.71 -51.76
C ALA A 39 -29.23 -23.20 -51.51
N GLY A 40 -28.83 -23.12 -50.24
CA GLY A 40 -27.53 -22.60 -49.81
C GLY A 40 -27.40 -21.07 -49.85
N MET A 41 -28.49 -20.33 -50.06
CA MET A 41 -28.48 -18.86 -49.91
C MET A 41 -28.61 -18.43 -48.45
N VAL A 42 -28.14 -17.22 -48.15
CA VAL A 42 -28.19 -16.61 -46.81
C VAL A 42 -29.24 -15.50 -46.78
N CYS A 43 -29.89 -15.32 -45.63
CA CYS A 43 -30.82 -14.22 -45.45
C CYS A 43 -30.06 -12.96 -45.02
N SER A 44 -30.15 -11.88 -45.81
CA SER A 44 -29.49 -10.61 -45.50
C SER A 44 -30.17 -9.87 -44.35
N VAL A 45 -29.48 -8.88 -43.77
CA VAL A 45 -30.06 -8.01 -42.72
C VAL A 45 -31.32 -7.28 -43.23
N GLU A 46 -31.30 -6.88 -44.50
CA GLU A 46 -32.43 -6.26 -45.22
C GLU A 46 -33.55 -7.26 -45.55
N GLY A 47 -33.36 -8.55 -45.27
CA GLY A 47 -34.38 -9.59 -45.39
C GLY A 47 -34.53 -10.17 -46.80
N ALA A 48 -33.46 -10.15 -47.60
CA ALA A 48 -33.43 -10.73 -48.95
C ALA A 48 -32.55 -11.99 -48.98
N CYS A 49 -32.92 -12.97 -49.80
CA CYS A 49 -32.12 -14.18 -50.01
C CYS A 49 -30.98 -13.90 -50.98
N LEU A 50 -29.75 -13.84 -50.49
CA LEU A 50 -28.55 -13.50 -51.25
C LEU A 50 -27.51 -14.62 -51.16
N GLY A 51 -26.57 -14.62 -52.11
CA GLY A 51 -25.43 -15.54 -52.07
C GLY A 51 -24.39 -15.12 -51.02
N CYS A 52 -23.82 -16.11 -50.34
CA CYS A 52 -22.83 -15.89 -49.28
C CYS A 52 -21.58 -15.14 -49.80
N GLN A 53 -20.92 -14.42 -48.90
CA GLN A 53 -19.70 -13.65 -49.11
C GLN A 53 -18.53 -14.17 -48.27
N SER A 54 -18.82 -14.78 -47.13
CA SER A 54 -17.83 -15.35 -46.23
C SER A 54 -18.35 -16.60 -45.55
N ASN A 55 -17.46 -17.43 -45.01
CA ASN A 55 -17.83 -18.63 -44.26
C ASN A 55 -18.68 -18.31 -43.02
N GLY A 56 -18.53 -17.12 -42.43
CA GLY A 56 -19.28 -16.71 -41.24
C GLY A 56 -20.78 -16.48 -41.49
N GLU A 57 -21.21 -16.41 -42.75
CA GLU A 57 -22.62 -16.30 -43.13
C GLU A 57 -23.29 -17.68 -43.30
N CYS A 58 -22.50 -18.76 -43.29
CA CYS A 58 -22.96 -20.14 -43.42
C CYS A 58 -23.05 -20.84 -42.06
N ALA A 59 -23.72 -22.00 -42.02
CA ALA A 59 -23.76 -22.82 -40.81
C ALA A 59 -22.35 -23.32 -40.45
N LEU A 60 -22.08 -23.64 -39.18
CA LEU A 60 -20.74 -24.06 -38.73
C LEU A 60 -20.20 -25.28 -39.51
N ARG A 61 -21.09 -26.17 -39.95
CA ARG A 61 -20.79 -27.37 -40.77
C ARG A 61 -20.57 -27.10 -42.26
N GLU A 62 -20.62 -25.84 -42.68
CA GLU A 62 -20.58 -25.42 -44.06
C GLU A 62 -19.50 -24.35 -44.30
N ARG A 63 -19.25 -24.09 -45.57
CA ARG A 63 -18.38 -23.01 -46.05
C ARG A 63 -19.05 -22.31 -47.22
N CYS A 64 -18.66 -21.06 -47.44
CA CYS A 64 -19.11 -20.35 -48.63
C CYS A 64 -18.29 -20.81 -49.83
N ASP A 65 -18.96 -21.36 -50.84
CA ASP A 65 -18.35 -21.61 -52.14
C ASP A 65 -18.19 -20.28 -52.89
N GLY A 66 -16.94 -19.89 -53.17
CA GLY A 66 -16.64 -18.58 -53.76
C GLY A 66 -17.15 -18.41 -55.19
N ASP A 67 -17.29 -19.50 -55.94
CA ASP A 67 -17.71 -19.48 -57.34
C ASP A 67 -19.24 -19.50 -57.46
N GLN A 68 -19.89 -20.33 -56.64
CA GLN A 68 -21.35 -20.50 -56.64
C GLN A 68 -22.06 -19.49 -55.73
N ARG A 69 -21.31 -18.84 -54.82
CA ARG A 69 -21.81 -17.97 -53.75
C ARG A 69 -22.92 -18.64 -52.94
N ARG A 70 -22.73 -19.93 -52.64
CA ARG A 70 -23.67 -20.76 -51.87
C ARG A 70 -22.96 -21.40 -50.69
N CYS A 71 -23.67 -21.53 -49.58
CA CYS A 71 -23.25 -22.34 -48.46
C CYS A 71 -23.33 -23.81 -48.84
N VAL A 72 -22.18 -24.47 -48.82
CA VAL A 72 -22.02 -25.89 -49.11
C VAL A 72 -21.38 -26.58 -47.91
N PHE A 73 -21.69 -27.85 -47.69
CA PHE A 73 -21.07 -28.62 -46.62
C PHE A 73 -19.54 -28.62 -46.72
N LYS A 74 -18.88 -28.55 -45.57
CA LYS A 74 -17.44 -28.83 -45.49
C LYS A 74 -17.19 -30.28 -45.88
N ASP A 75 -15.97 -30.57 -46.31
CA ASP A 75 -15.59 -31.93 -46.67
C ASP A 75 -15.79 -32.85 -45.45
N GLY A 76 -16.47 -33.99 -45.65
CA GLY A 76 -16.78 -34.93 -44.58
C GLY A 76 -18.09 -34.67 -43.82
N TRP A 77 -18.85 -33.64 -44.18
CA TRP A 77 -20.17 -33.32 -43.62
C TRP A 77 -21.32 -33.59 -44.61
N GLY A 78 -22.51 -33.91 -44.11
CA GLY A 78 -23.71 -34.09 -44.95
C GLY A 78 -25.02 -34.29 -44.18
N THR A 79 -26.01 -34.89 -44.85
CA THR A 79 -27.40 -35.05 -44.35
C THR A 79 -27.98 -36.45 -44.53
N GLN A 80 -27.13 -37.46 -44.77
CA GLN A 80 -27.55 -38.85 -44.98
C GLN A 80 -28.15 -39.49 -43.72
N CYS A 81 -27.76 -39.03 -42.53
CA CYS A 81 -28.19 -39.58 -41.26
C CYS A 81 -28.24 -38.49 -40.17
N ALA A 82 -29.06 -38.71 -39.15
CA ALA A 82 -29.03 -37.98 -37.87
C ALA A 82 -28.57 -38.90 -36.73
N LEU A 83 -28.96 -40.18 -36.76
CA LEU A 83 -28.61 -41.21 -35.78
C LEU A 83 -28.06 -42.45 -36.48
N ASN A 84 -27.40 -43.34 -35.73
CA ASN A 84 -26.90 -44.61 -36.26
C ASN A 84 -28.02 -45.49 -36.85
N ALA A 85 -29.25 -45.34 -36.36
CA ALA A 85 -30.41 -46.07 -36.84
C ALA A 85 -30.82 -45.70 -38.28
N ASP A 86 -30.36 -44.55 -38.80
CA ASP A 86 -30.63 -44.11 -40.18
C ASP A 86 -29.69 -44.79 -41.19
N CYS A 87 -28.62 -45.43 -40.72
CA CYS A 87 -27.61 -46.08 -41.54
C CYS A 87 -27.83 -47.59 -41.68
N GLN A 88 -27.27 -48.18 -42.73
CA GLN A 88 -27.33 -49.63 -42.92
C GLN A 88 -26.47 -50.37 -41.88
N ALA A 89 -26.76 -51.66 -41.66
CA ALA A 89 -25.99 -52.48 -40.73
C ALA A 89 -24.49 -52.48 -41.09
N GLY A 90 -23.63 -52.25 -40.09
CA GLY A 90 -22.18 -52.08 -40.27
C GLY A 90 -21.74 -50.65 -40.63
N GLN A 91 -22.66 -49.68 -40.59
CA GLN A 91 -22.37 -48.26 -40.73
C GLN A 91 -22.83 -47.47 -39.50
N LEU A 92 -22.13 -46.37 -39.21
CA LEU A 92 -22.45 -45.44 -38.14
C LEU A 92 -22.56 -44.03 -38.71
N CYS A 93 -23.38 -43.21 -38.07
CA CYS A 93 -23.60 -41.83 -38.47
C CYS A 93 -22.47 -40.96 -37.93
N VAL A 94 -21.72 -40.31 -38.82
CA VAL A 94 -20.63 -39.39 -38.45
C VAL A 94 -20.76 -38.13 -39.27
N GLN A 95 -20.97 -36.99 -38.62
CA GLN A 95 -21.09 -35.67 -39.26
C GLN A 95 -22.21 -35.62 -40.32
N GLY A 96 -23.28 -36.38 -40.07
CA GLY A 96 -24.41 -36.52 -40.97
C GLY A 96 -24.17 -37.40 -42.20
N LEU A 97 -23.10 -38.20 -42.22
CA LEU A 97 -22.81 -39.19 -43.27
C LEU A 97 -22.77 -40.61 -42.70
N CYS A 98 -23.32 -41.57 -43.45
CA CYS A 98 -23.21 -42.99 -43.08
C CYS A 98 -21.84 -43.52 -43.48
N LYS A 99 -20.97 -43.74 -42.49
CA LYS A 99 -19.61 -44.26 -42.68
C LYS A 99 -19.51 -45.70 -42.19
N SER A 100 -18.66 -46.51 -42.83
CA SER A 100 -18.38 -47.89 -42.40
C SER A 100 -17.81 -47.89 -40.98
N GLU A 101 -18.29 -48.80 -40.12
CA GLU A 101 -17.86 -48.90 -38.72
C GLU A 101 -16.33 -49.00 -38.57
N LYS A 102 -15.63 -49.57 -39.56
CA LYS A 102 -14.16 -49.68 -39.57
C LYS A 102 -13.43 -48.33 -39.68
N ASP A 103 -14.10 -47.31 -40.20
CA ASP A 103 -13.56 -45.98 -40.46
C ASP A 103 -14.05 -44.95 -39.42
N VAL A 104 -14.77 -45.41 -38.38
CA VAL A 104 -15.37 -44.58 -37.34
C VAL A 104 -14.65 -44.78 -36.02
N VAL A 105 -14.39 -43.68 -35.33
CA VAL A 105 -13.85 -43.68 -33.96
C VAL A 105 -15.03 -43.59 -33.00
N LEU A 106 -15.15 -44.56 -32.09
CA LEU A 106 -16.17 -44.58 -31.05
C LEU A 106 -15.72 -43.78 -29.82
N CYS A 107 -16.68 -43.20 -29.11
CA CYS A 107 -16.39 -42.53 -27.85
C CYS A 107 -15.89 -43.53 -26.79
N SER A 108 -14.90 -43.11 -26.01
CA SER A 108 -14.44 -43.81 -24.80
C SER A 108 -14.77 -42.96 -23.58
N ALA A 109 -15.62 -43.46 -22.68
CA ALA A 109 -16.07 -42.72 -21.50
C ALA A 109 -16.57 -41.29 -21.80
N TRP A 110 -17.35 -41.13 -22.88
CA TRP A 110 -17.86 -39.84 -23.37
C TRP A 110 -16.80 -38.85 -23.86
N THR A 111 -15.60 -39.33 -24.17
CA THR A 111 -14.49 -38.53 -24.70
C THR A 111 -13.94 -39.14 -25.99
N CYS A 112 -13.23 -38.32 -26.76
CA CYS A 112 -12.54 -38.71 -27.98
C CYS A 112 -11.04 -38.55 -27.78
N LEU A 113 -10.28 -39.54 -28.26
CA LEU A 113 -8.84 -39.60 -28.02
C LEU A 113 -8.06 -38.62 -28.91
N ALA A 114 -8.63 -38.24 -30.05
CA ALA A 114 -8.01 -37.28 -30.96
C ALA A 114 -8.37 -35.85 -30.55
N GLU A 115 -7.37 -34.96 -30.59
CA GLU A 115 -7.55 -33.53 -30.38
C GLU A 115 -8.47 -32.94 -31.45
N GLY A 116 -9.32 -31.99 -31.08
CA GLY A 116 -10.30 -31.38 -31.98
C GLY A 116 -11.49 -32.29 -32.33
N GLN A 117 -11.68 -33.40 -31.60
CA GLN A 117 -12.87 -34.23 -31.69
C GLN A 117 -13.71 -34.17 -30.42
N ARG A 118 -15.02 -34.21 -30.61
CA ARG A 118 -16.02 -34.29 -29.55
C ARG A 118 -16.85 -35.55 -29.71
N CYS A 119 -17.20 -36.16 -28.58
CA CYS A 119 -18.12 -37.28 -28.56
C CYS A 119 -19.54 -36.79 -28.81
N ASN A 120 -20.16 -37.25 -29.90
CA ASN A 120 -21.59 -37.07 -30.10
C ASN A 120 -22.34 -38.03 -29.17
N ARG A 121 -23.01 -37.46 -28.16
CA ARG A 121 -23.63 -38.24 -27.09
C ARG A 121 -24.89 -38.99 -27.53
N ALA A 122 -25.52 -38.60 -28.65
CA ALA A 122 -26.72 -39.27 -29.13
C ALA A 122 -26.43 -40.60 -29.83
N ASN A 123 -25.26 -40.72 -30.46
CA ASN A 123 -24.92 -41.88 -31.29
C ASN A 123 -23.55 -42.51 -30.93
N GLY A 124 -22.80 -41.94 -29.99
CA GLY A 124 -21.59 -42.53 -29.41
C GLY A 124 -20.37 -42.53 -30.33
N VAL A 125 -20.36 -41.67 -31.36
CA VAL A 125 -19.23 -41.52 -32.28
C VAL A 125 -18.45 -40.24 -32.04
N CYS A 126 -17.17 -40.25 -32.39
CA CYS A 126 -16.34 -39.06 -32.37
C CYS A 126 -16.51 -38.25 -33.66
N GLU A 127 -16.83 -36.98 -33.51
CA GLU A 127 -17.03 -36.03 -34.60
C GLU A 127 -16.07 -34.84 -34.44
N GLU A 128 -15.82 -34.11 -35.53
CA GLU A 128 -15.03 -32.88 -35.49
C GLU A 128 -15.71 -31.84 -34.57
N ASP A 129 -14.96 -31.32 -33.60
CA ASP A 129 -15.46 -30.30 -32.69
C ASP A 129 -15.36 -28.91 -33.32
N ILE A 130 -16.47 -28.48 -33.92
CA ILE A 130 -16.60 -27.17 -34.58
C ILE A 130 -17.24 -26.11 -33.68
N GLY A 131 -17.48 -26.43 -32.40
CA GLY A 131 -18.20 -25.57 -31.46
C GLY A 131 -19.69 -25.39 -31.80
N CYS A 132 -20.29 -24.32 -31.29
CA CYS A 132 -21.70 -23.98 -31.50
C CYS A 132 -21.91 -22.46 -31.56
N ASN A 133 -22.94 -22.04 -32.30
CA ASN A 133 -23.47 -20.67 -32.31
C ASN A 133 -24.92 -20.62 -31.82
N ALA A 134 -25.60 -21.76 -31.79
CA ALA A 134 -26.94 -21.93 -31.26
C ALA A 134 -27.11 -23.34 -30.66
N ASP A 135 -28.14 -23.53 -29.83
CA ASP A 135 -28.41 -24.83 -29.19
C ASP A 135 -28.66 -25.95 -30.22
N SER A 136 -29.12 -25.61 -31.43
CA SER A 136 -29.32 -26.56 -32.53
C SER A 136 -28.02 -27.14 -33.11
N ASP A 137 -26.87 -26.51 -32.85
CA ASP A 137 -25.56 -27.02 -33.28
C ASP A 137 -25.03 -28.10 -32.31
N CYS A 138 -25.66 -28.22 -31.13
CA CYS A 138 -25.32 -29.22 -30.12
C CYS A 138 -26.19 -30.47 -30.23
N THR A 139 -25.85 -31.52 -29.50
CA THR A 139 -26.66 -32.74 -29.49
C THR A 139 -28.03 -32.42 -28.91
N ALA A 140 -29.07 -32.60 -29.74
CA ALA A 140 -30.45 -32.31 -29.39
C ALA A 140 -30.84 -32.96 -28.05
N ASP A 141 -31.60 -32.22 -27.24
CA ASP A 141 -32.12 -32.61 -25.94
C ASP A 141 -31.08 -32.95 -24.83
N LEU A 142 -29.80 -33.03 -25.16
CA LEU A 142 -28.72 -33.38 -24.22
C LEU A 142 -27.77 -32.21 -23.94
N GLU A 143 -27.54 -31.34 -24.92
CA GLU A 143 -26.57 -30.25 -24.81
C GLU A 143 -27.19 -28.92 -25.25
N LEU A 144 -26.53 -27.84 -24.84
CA LEU A 144 -26.87 -26.47 -25.19
C LEU A 144 -25.59 -25.67 -25.44
N CYS A 145 -25.73 -24.60 -26.19
CA CYS A 145 -24.60 -23.77 -26.56
C CYS A 145 -24.27 -22.80 -25.44
N ASN A 146 -23.00 -22.80 -25.03
CA ASN A 146 -22.43 -21.75 -24.21
C ASN A 146 -21.86 -20.66 -25.13
N LEU A 147 -22.65 -19.64 -25.44
CA LEU A 147 -22.28 -18.58 -26.39
C LEU A 147 -20.98 -17.84 -26.01
N PRO A 148 -20.70 -17.51 -24.73
CA PRO A 148 -19.41 -16.95 -24.34
C PRO A 148 -18.18 -17.78 -24.75
N THR A 149 -18.29 -19.11 -24.73
CA THR A 149 -17.17 -20.02 -25.05
C THR A 149 -17.31 -20.71 -26.40
N ASN A 150 -18.47 -20.58 -27.07
CA ASN A 150 -18.90 -21.32 -28.26
C ASN A 150 -18.76 -22.84 -28.13
N THR A 151 -18.96 -23.38 -26.93
CA THR A 151 -18.85 -24.82 -26.64
C THR A 151 -20.20 -25.43 -26.27
N CYS A 152 -20.44 -26.66 -26.71
CA CYS A 152 -21.60 -27.43 -26.29
C CYS A 152 -21.38 -27.98 -24.89
N VAL A 153 -22.28 -27.65 -23.97
CA VAL A 153 -22.26 -28.13 -22.58
C VAL A 153 -23.55 -28.89 -22.28
N LEU A 154 -23.49 -29.82 -21.33
CA LEU A 154 -24.63 -30.65 -20.94
C LEU A 154 -25.77 -29.80 -20.38
N ARG A 155 -27.00 -30.18 -20.77
CA ARG A 155 -28.22 -29.71 -20.11
C ARG A 155 -28.30 -30.34 -18.73
N CYS A 156 -28.62 -29.53 -17.73
CA CYS A 156 -29.01 -30.06 -16.43
C CYS A 156 -30.51 -30.33 -16.42
N THR A 157 -30.94 -31.28 -15.59
CA THR A 157 -32.34 -31.45 -15.18
C THR A 157 -32.40 -31.46 -13.65
N SER A 158 -33.61 -31.45 -13.07
CA SER A 158 -33.78 -31.64 -11.62
C SER A 158 -33.08 -32.90 -11.11
N ASP A 159 -33.03 -33.94 -11.94
CA ASP A 159 -32.54 -35.27 -11.56
C ASP A 159 -31.03 -35.40 -11.81
N THR A 160 -30.48 -34.67 -12.79
CA THR A 160 -29.06 -34.73 -13.17
C THR A 160 -28.24 -33.56 -12.63
N GLN A 161 -28.84 -32.59 -11.93
CA GLN A 161 -28.16 -31.40 -11.40
C GLN A 161 -26.88 -31.73 -10.63
N ALA A 162 -26.92 -32.72 -9.72
CA ALA A 162 -25.75 -33.08 -8.91
C ALA A 162 -24.60 -33.72 -9.71
N GLN A 163 -24.87 -34.17 -10.94
CA GLN A 163 -23.89 -34.78 -11.83
C GLN A 163 -23.35 -33.79 -12.88
N VAL A 164 -24.19 -32.84 -13.29
CA VAL A 164 -23.90 -31.89 -14.37
C VAL A 164 -23.40 -30.55 -13.84
N CYS A 165 -23.99 -30.03 -12.77
CA CYS A 165 -23.66 -28.74 -12.21
C CYS A 165 -22.60 -28.84 -11.11
N THR A 166 -21.82 -27.78 -10.93
CA THR A 166 -20.83 -27.70 -9.86
C THR A 166 -21.53 -27.69 -8.49
N ALA A 167 -20.86 -28.19 -7.46
CA ALA A 167 -21.39 -28.18 -6.09
C ALA A 167 -21.83 -26.76 -5.69
N GLY A 168 -23.10 -26.62 -5.27
CA GLY A 168 -23.72 -25.34 -4.90
C GLY A 168 -24.56 -24.69 -6.01
N GLN A 169 -24.44 -25.13 -7.26
CA GLN A 169 -25.25 -24.61 -8.36
C GLN A 169 -26.60 -25.30 -8.46
N LYS A 170 -27.60 -24.54 -8.95
CA LYS A 170 -28.96 -24.99 -9.23
C LYS A 170 -29.18 -25.19 -10.72
N CYS A 171 -30.06 -26.11 -11.08
CA CYS A 171 -30.50 -26.26 -12.46
C CYS A 171 -31.73 -25.39 -12.72
N LEU A 172 -31.58 -24.33 -13.52
CA LEU A 172 -32.66 -23.44 -13.90
C LEU A 172 -32.73 -23.33 -15.43
N GLU A 173 -33.91 -23.56 -16.00
CA GLU A 173 -34.12 -23.48 -17.46
C GLU A 173 -33.13 -24.35 -18.26
N SER A 174 -32.80 -25.54 -17.72
CA SER A 174 -31.80 -26.50 -18.26
C SER A 174 -30.33 -26.04 -18.21
N ARG A 175 -30.03 -24.90 -17.58
CA ARG A 175 -28.66 -24.37 -17.39
C ARG A 175 -28.27 -24.38 -15.91
N CYS A 176 -27.00 -24.62 -15.64
CA CYS A 176 -26.45 -24.50 -14.29
C CYS A 176 -26.28 -23.02 -13.94
N THR A 177 -26.82 -22.61 -12.81
CA THR A 177 -26.73 -21.23 -12.30
C THR A 177 -26.39 -21.20 -10.83
N ASP A 178 -25.69 -20.16 -10.38
CA ASP A 178 -25.38 -19.97 -8.96
C ASP A 178 -26.62 -19.53 -8.16
N CYS A 179 -27.64 -18.97 -8.80
CA CYS A 179 -28.77 -18.33 -8.14
C CYS A 179 -30.04 -18.29 -9.00
N GLU A 180 -31.20 -18.37 -8.36
CA GLU A 180 -32.49 -18.05 -8.99
C GLU A 180 -32.84 -16.57 -8.79
N ASP A 181 -32.60 -16.07 -7.59
CA ASP A 181 -32.73 -14.68 -7.21
C ASP A 181 -31.60 -14.24 -6.25
N SER A 182 -31.58 -12.96 -5.87
CA SER A 182 -30.49 -12.41 -5.06
C SER A 182 -30.45 -12.91 -3.61
N SER A 183 -31.49 -13.59 -3.13
CA SER A 183 -31.48 -14.21 -1.78
C SER A 183 -30.63 -15.49 -1.74
N ASP A 184 -30.41 -16.12 -2.89
CA ASP A 184 -29.50 -17.26 -3.02
C ASP A 184 -28.02 -16.85 -2.94
N CYS A 185 -27.74 -15.55 -3.11
CA CYS A 185 -26.39 -15.04 -3.23
C CYS A 185 -25.81 -14.63 -1.87
N PRO A 186 -24.67 -15.22 -1.44
CA PRO A 186 -24.07 -14.89 -0.15
C PRO A 186 -23.48 -13.48 -0.16
N GLY A 187 -23.45 -12.84 1.02
CA GLY A 187 -22.74 -11.57 1.21
C GLY A 187 -23.33 -10.39 0.46
N GLY A 188 -24.64 -10.37 0.17
CA GLY A 188 -25.28 -9.23 -0.51
C GLY A 188 -24.95 -9.12 -2.00
N MET A 189 -24.40 -10.18 -2.61
CA MET A 189 -24.27 -10.28 -4.06
C MET A 189 -25.65 -10.32 -4.74
N VAL A 190 -25.71 -9.89 -5.99
CA VAL A 190 -26.95 -9.83 -6.78
C VAL A 190 -26.94 -10.95 -7.80
N CYS A 191 -28.08 -11.61 -7.98
CA CYS A 191 -28.22 -12.62 -9.00
C CYS A 191 -28.34 -11.99 -10.39
N ASP A 192 -27.34 -12.20 -11.25
CA ASP A 192 -27.40 -11.79 -12.65
C ASP A 192 -27.86 -12.97 -13.51
N ARG A 193 -29.14 -12.95 -13.92
CA ARG A 193 -29.74 -14.00 -14.75
C ARG A 193 -29.15 -14.07 -16.16
N GLY A 194 -28.49 -13.02 -16.65
CA GLY A 194 -27.80 -13.04 -17.94
C GLY A 194 -26.43 -13.74 -17.87
N ARG A 195 -25.76 -13.64 -16.73
CA ARG A 195 -24.50 -14.35 -16.45
C ARG A 195 -24.70 -15.69 -15.74
N LEU A 196 -25.92 -15.97 -15.29
CA LEU A 196 -26.30 -17.14 -14.50
C LEU A 196 -25.44 -17.29 -13.22
N ALA A 197 -24.99 -16.18 -12.67
CA ALA A 197 -24.03 -16.15 -11.58
C ALA A 197 -24.37 -15.07 -10.54
N CYS A 198 -23.95 -15.30 -9.30
CA CYS A 198 -23.94 -14.25 -8.27
C CYS A 198 -22.82 -13.26 -8.58
N VAL A 199 -23.20 -12.02 -8.89
CA VAL A 199 -22.25 -10.96 -9.23
C VAL A 199 -22.23 -9.90 -8.14
N VAL A 200 -21.09 -9.23 -8.02
CA VAL A 200 -20.95 -8.06 -7.16
C VAL A 200 -21.59 -6.88 -7.89
N ASP A 201 -22.76 -6.44 -7.44
CA ASP A 201 -23.28 -5.13 -7.81
C ASP A 201 -22.67 -4.09 -6.86
N GLY A 202 -21.98 -3.09 -7.41
CA GLY A 202 -21.32 -2.02 -6.65
C GLY A 202 -22.27 -1.17 -5.80
N ALA A 203 -23.59 -1.36 -5.95
CA ALA A 203 -24.63 -0.70 -5.16
C ALA A 203 -24.86 -1.29 -3.76
N ALA A 204 -24.41 -2.51 -3.46
CA ALA A 204 -24.61 -3.19 -2.17
C ALA A 204 -23.34 -3.20 -1.29
N ARG A 205 -22.46 -2.22 -1.48
CA ARG A 205 -21.29 -2.04 -0.62
C ARG A 205 -21.63 -1.20 0.59
N CYS A 206 -21.27 -1.69 1.77
CA CYS A 206 -21.36 -0.93 3.00
C CYS A 206 -20.03 -0.20 3.27
N LEU A 207 -20.11 1.02 3.79
CA LEU A 207 -18.99 1.78 4.35
C LEU A 207 -19.02 1.77 5.87
N SER A 208 -20.22 1.57 6.45
CA SER A 208 -20.46 1.47 7.87
C SER A 208 -21.66 0.57 8.16
N ASP A 209 -21.82 0.16 9.42
CA ASP A 209 -22.97 -0.65 9.87
C ASP A 209 -24.33 0.02 9.59
N ARG A 210 -24.36 1.34 9.39
CA ARG A 210 -25.58 2.09 9.06
C ARG A 210 -26.11 1.80 7.67
N ASP A 211 -25.25 1.30 6.78
CA ASP A 211 -25.61 0.89 5.43
C ASP A 211 -26.24 -0.52 5.41
N CYS A 212 -26.21 -1.21 6.56
CA CYS A 212 -26.69 -2.58 6.70
C CYS A 212 -28.10 -2.65 7.29
N ALA A 213 -28.87 -3.64 6.82
CA ALA A 213 -30.17 -3.96 7.39
C ALA A 213 -30.03 -4.43 8.86
N ALA A 214 -31.09 -4.27 9.66
CA ALA A 214 -31.07 -4.59 11.08
C ALA A 214 -30.60 -6.04 11.34
N GLY A 215 -29.57 -6.19 12.19
CA GLY A 215 -28.97 -7.49 12.53
C GLY A 215 -27.76 -7.89 11.68
N LEU A 216 -27.28 -7.02 10.80
CA LEU A 216 -26.04 -7.20 10.03
C LEU A 216 -25.06 -6.06 10.36
N GLU A 217 -23.76 -6.36 10.26
CA GLU A 217 -22.65 -5.42 10.44
C GLU A 217 -21.83 -5.33 9.14
N CYS A 218 -21.24 -4.18 8.89
CA CYS A 218 -20.42 -3.97 7.71
C CYS A 218 -19.04 -4.58 7.90
N ASN A 219 -18.68 -5.57 7.09
CA ASN A 219 -17.34 -6.13 7.09
C ASN A 219 -16.39 -5.19 6.32
N PRO A 220 -15.45 -4.51 6.99
CA PRO A 220 -14.59 -3.52 6.34
C PRO A 220 -13.57 -4.13 5.38
N ALA A 221 -13.25 -5.42 5.53
CA ALA A 221 -12.30 -6.10 4.64
C ALA A 221 -12.92 -6.45 3.29
N THR A 222 -14.23 -6.71 3.27
CA THR A 222 -14.94 -7.16 2.06
C THR A 222 -15.92 -6.12 1.51
N GLY A 223 -16.32 -5.14 2.33
CA GLY A 223 -17.31 -4.12 1.99
C GLY A 223 -18.74 -4.65 1.95
N PHE A 224 -19.04 -5.79 2.61
CA PHE A 224 -20.35 -6.43 2.61
C PHE A 224 -20.98 -6.49 4.00
N CYS A 225 -22.31 -6.42 4.05
CA CYS A 225 -23.06 -6.63 5.29
C CYS A 225 -23.12 -8.13 5.62
N THR A 226 -22.56 -8.51 6.76
CA THR A 226 -22.54 -9.89 7.26
C THR A 226 -23.21 -9.98 8.63
N PRO A 227 -23.72 -11.16 9.05
CA PRO A 227 -24.11 -11.35 10.45
C PRO A 227 -22.95 -10.98 11.37
N PRO A 228 -23.21 -10.34 12.52
CA PRO A 228 -22.16 -10.04 13.49
C PRO A 228 -21.43 -11.33 13.86
N PRO A 229 -20.08 -11.34 13.84
CA PRO A 229 -19.33 -12.50 14.26
C PRO A 229 -19.71 -12.88 15.70
N PRO A 230 -19.72 -14.17 16.05
CA PRO A 230 -19.92 -14.57 17.44
C PRO A 230 -18.86 -13.92 18.34
N PRO A 231 -19.19 -13.62 19.61
CA PRO A 231 -18.22 -13.03 20.52
C PRO A 231 -17.03 -13.98 20.66
N CYS A 232 -15.82 -13.42 20.61
CA CYS A 232 -14.61 -14.20 20.81
C CYS A 232 -14.57 -14.72 22.25
N LEU A 233 -14.08 -15.94 22.43
CA LEU A 233 -13.87 -16.58 23.73
C LEU A 233 -12.39 -16.82 24.00
N SER A 234 -11.57 -16.88 22.94
CA SER A 234 -10.12 -16.95 23.02
C SER A 234 -9.47 -16.23 21.83
N ASN A 235 -8.14 -16.08 21.87
CA ASN A 235 -7.38 -15.50 20.76
C ASN A 235 -7.49 -16.30 19.46
N ASP A 236 -7.88 -17.57 19.52
CA ASP A 236 -8.03 -18.45 18.35
C ASP A 236 -9.26 -18.06 17.52
N ASP A 237 -10.22 -17.36 18.13
CA ASP A 237 -11.41 -16.83 17.46
C ASP A 237 -11.11 -15.55 16.65
N CYS A 238 -9.87 -15.03 16.73
CA CYS A 238 -9.47 -13.76 16.15
C CYS A 238 -8.43 -13.96 15.02
N LEU A 239 -8.41 -13.00 14.07
CA LEU A 239 -7.44 -13.01 12.97
C LEU A 239 -6.00 -12.87 13.48
N SER A 240 -5.02 -13.22 12.65
CA SER A 240 -3.58 -13.27 13.02
C SER A 240 -2.99 -11.96 13.57
N GLY A 241 -3.66 -10.82 13.35
CA GLY A 241 -3.30 -9.49 13.89
C GLY A 241 -4.18 -9.03 15.06
N GLN A 242 -4.99 -9.92 15.66
CA GLN A 242 -5.97 -9.62 16.70
C GLN A 242 -5.85 -10.59 17.88
N ARG A 243 -6.39 -10.16 19.02
CA ARG A 243 -6.54 -10.95 20.24
C ARG A 243 -7.96 -10.77 20.77
N CYS A 244 -8.44 -11.73 21.55
CA CYS A 244 -9.75 -11.62 22.13
C CYS A 244 -9.71 -10.79 23.42
N ASP A 245 -10.46 -9.69 23.46
CA ASP A 245 -10.93 -9.11 24.71
C ASP A 245 -12.12 -9.96 25.20
N VAL A 246 -11.84 -10.90 26.10
CA VAL A 246 -12.83 -11.84 26.63
C VAL A 246 -13.92 -11.13 27.44
N ALA A 247 -13.63 -9.96 28.02
CA ALA A 247 -14.62 -9.20 28.79
C ALA A 247 -15.61 -8.47 27.86
N ALA A 248 -15.12 -7.94 26.74
CA ALA A 248 -15.95 -7.30 25.72
C ALA A 248 -16.54 -8.28 24.68
N GLY A 249 -16.01 -9.51 24.60
CA GLY A 249 -16.34 -10.49 23.57
C GLY A 249 -15.91 -10.04 22.16
N LYS A 250 -14.87 -9.21 22.05
CA LYS A 250 -14.46 -8.59 20.78
C LYS A 250 -13.00 -8.88 20.43
N CYS A 251 -12.73 -9.14 19.16
CA CYS A 251 -11.37 -9.22 18.64
C CYS A 251 -10.80 -7.80 18.49
N VAL A 252 -9.85 -7.45 19.35
CA VAL A 252 -9.11 -6.18 19.30
C VAL A 252 -7.78 -6.39 18.58
N PRO A 253 -7.18 -5.37 17.93
CA PRO A 253 -5.84 -5.47 17.40
C PRO A 253 -4.87 -6.04 18.45
N ARG A 254 -4.00 -6.96 18.05
CA ARG A 254 -2.84 -7.35 18.87
C ARG A 254 -1.91 -6.18 19.11
N ALA A 255 -1.95 -5.19 18.22
CA ALA A 255 -1.10 -4.01 18.23
C ALA A 255 -1.20 -3.32 19.60
N CYS A 256 -0.04 -3.35 20.25
CA CYS A 256 0.30 -2.93 21.58
C CYS A 256 -0.40 -3.60 22.77
N GLN A 257 0.41 -4.27 23.59
CA GLN A 257 0.09 -4.61 24.96
C GLN A 257 0.94 -3.68 25.84
N PRO A 258 0.37 -3.13 26.93
CA PRO A 258 1.19 -2.50 27.95
C PRO A 258 2.25 -3.51 28.41
N ASP A 259 3.49 -3.07 28.51
CA ASP A 259 4.55 -3.94 28.99
C ASP A 259 4.53 -4.08 30.52
N ARG A 260 5.56 -4.71 31.09
CA ARG A 260 5.62 -4.99 32.53
C ARG A 260 5.78 -3.76 33.42
N PHE A 261 6.12 -2.60 32.86
CA PHE A 261 6.37 -1.35 33.59
C PHE A 261 5.21 -0.35 33.51
N GLU A 262 4.20 -0.66 32.70
CA GLU A 262 2.98 0.13 32.59
C GLU A 262 2.06 -0.06 33.82
N PRO A 263 1.34 1.01 34.27
CA PRO A 263 1.27 2.33 33.67
C PRO A 263 2.46 3.24 34.07
N ASN A 264 3.16 3.84 33.11
CA ASN A 264 4.18 4.87 33.32
C ASN A 264 4.08 6.05 32.33
N PRO A 265 2.88 6.65 32.14
CA PRO A 265 2.62 7.60 31.04
C PRO A 265 3.16 9.03 31.28
N ALA A 266 3.69 9.32 32.47
CA ALA A 266 4.10 10.66 32.87
C ALA A 266 5.28 10.63 33.85
N MET A 267 6.02 11.74 33.93
CA MET A 267 7.16 11.93 34.84
C MET A 267 6.83 11.58 36.31
N SER A 268 5.64 11.94 36.79
CA SER A 268 5.19 11.64 38.17
C SER A 268 4.89 10.15 38.42
N GLN A 269 4.77 9.37 37.36
CA GLN A 269 4.48 7.93 37.36
C GLN A 269 5.67 7.12 36.82
N ALA A 270 6.84 7.74 36.66
CA ALA A 270 8.01 7.12 36.07
C ALA A 270 8.46 5.88 36.86
N HIS A 271 8.70 4.77 36.17
CA HIS A 271 9.15 3.53 36.79
C HIS A 271 10.65 3.61 37.13
N GLU A 272 11.04 3.27 38.37
CA GLU A 272 12.45 3.33 38.77
C GLU A 272 13.27 2.22 38.09
N ILE A 273 14.39 2.60 37.47
CA ILE A 273 15.34 1.70 36.81
C ILE A 273 16.76 1.95 37.33
N ALA A 274 17.60 0.91 37.21
CA ALA A 274 19.04 0.95 37.45
C ALA A 274 19.82 0.54 36.20
N SER A 275 21.15 0.43 36.30
CA SER A 275 21.93 -0.17 35.21
C SER A 275 21.53 -1.63 34.97
N GLY A 276 21.43 -2.02 33.69
CA GLY A 276 20.99 -3.35 33.29
C GLY A 276 20.30 -3.39 31.93
N ASP A 277 19.86 -4.58 31.55
CA ASP A 277 19.12 -4.85 30.32
C ASP A 277 17.62 -5.05 30.64
N TYR A 278 16.77 -4.37 29.88
CA TYR A 278 15.32 -4.39 30.00
C TYR A 278 14.75 -4.78 28.63
N PRO A 279 14.70 -6.08 28.30
CA PRO A 279 14.18 -6.54 27.02
C PRO A 279 12.65 -6.48 26.97
N SER A 280 12.09 -6.57 25.76
CA SER A 280 10.66 -6.81 25.53
C SER A 280 9.76 -5.77 26.21
N LEU A 281 10.09 -4.50 26.00
CA LEU A 281 9.26 -3.34 26.32
C LEU A 281 8.43 -2.95 25.10
N THR A 282 7.41 -2.15 25.32
CA THR A 282 6.43 -1.85 24.28
C THR A 282 5.90 -0.45 24.44
N LEU A 283 6.07 0.36 23.39
CA LEU A 283 5.55 1.71 23.31
C LEU A 283 4.36 1.74 22.36
N CYS A 284 3.17 2.02 22.88
CA CYS A 284 1.96 2.08 22.08
C CYS A 284 1.80 3.40 21.34
N ASP A 285 0.91 3.38 20.35
CA ASP A 285 0.60 4.54 19.51
C ASP A 285 0.15 5.75 20.37
N GLY A 286 0.93 6.83 20.32
CA GLY A 286 0.69 8.06 21.08
C GLY A 286 1.03 7.99 22.58
N GLU A 287 1.58 6.88 23.07
CA GLU A 287 2.02 6.72 24.46
C GLU A 287 3.48 7.17 24.68
N GLN A 288 3.86 7.30 25.95
CA GLN A 288 5.20 7.70 26.37
C GLN A 288 5.60 6.89 27.59
N ASP A 289 6.79 6.32 27.54
CA ASP A 289 7.31 5.55 28.67
C ASP A 289 8.25 6.44 29.48
N TRP A 290 7.91 6.60 30.75
CA TRP A 290 8.74 7.33 31.70
C TRP A 290 9.43 6.37 32.66
N PHE A 291 10.74 6.55 32.79
CA PHE A 291 11.58 5.87 33.75
C PHE A 291 12.32 6.88 34.62
N SER A 292 12.57 6.54 35.88
CA SER A 292 13.37 7.34 36.81
C SER A 292 14.65 6.61 37.18
N VAL A 293 15.75 7.33 37.34
CA VAL A 293 17.04 6.76 37.72
C VAL A 293 17.76 7.70 38.67
N ARG A 294 18.33 7.14 39.74
CA ARG A 294 19.15 7.91 40.67
C ARG A 294 20.59 7.93 40.19
N LEU A 295 21.11 9.13 39.91
CA LEU A 295 22.49 9.33 39.45
C LEU A 295 23.21 10.29 40.38
N THR A 296 24.51 10.07 40.54
CA THR A 296 25.39 10.96 41.30
C THR A 296 26.22 11.81 40.35
N ARG A 297 26.67 12.99 40.81
CA ARG A 297 27.58 13.84 40.02
C ARG A 297 28.78 13.03 39.50
N GLY A 298 29.02 13.14 38.19
CA GLY A 298 30.07 12.41 37.48
C GLY A 298 29.68 11.00 37.05
N ASP A 299 28.43 10.57 37.25
CA ASP A 299 27.94 9.37 36.58
C ASP A 299 27.65 9.68 35.11
N ARG A 300 28.24 8.86 34.23
CA ARG A 300 27.98 8.83 32.80
C ARG A 300 26.89 7.80 32.52
N PHE A 301 25.71 8.31 32.19
CA PHE A 301 24.52 7.56 31.85
C PHE A 301 24.48 7.29 30.35
N ASN A 302 24.45 6.01 29.99
CA ASN A 302 24.44 5.54 28.61
C ASN A 302 23.18 4.70 28.39
N VAL A 303 22.37 5.11 27.43
CA VAL A 303 21.15 4.40 27.03
C VAL A 303 21.32 3.95 25.60
N PHE A 304 21.05 2.69 25.35
CA PHE A 304 20.84 2.15 24.01
C PHE A 304 19.45 1.55 23.94
N VAL A 305 18.66 2.02 22.97
CA VAL A 305 17.33 1.50 22.66
C VAL A 305 17.49 0.44 21.58
N ASP A 306 17.25 -0.81 21.94
CA ASP A 306 17.25 -1.95 21.04
C ASP A 306 15.89 -2.06 20.34
N ALA A 307 15.74 -1.35 19.22
CA ALA A 307 14.55 -1.34 18.36
C ALA A 307 14.97 -1.48 16.88
N ASP A 308 14.00 -1.66 15.98
CA ASP A 308 14.27 -1.65 14.54
C ASP A 308 14.93 -0.30 14.15
N PRO A 309 16.10 -0.30 13.47
CA PRO A 309 16.78 0.93 13.04
C PRO A 309 15.92 1.87 12.20
N LEU A 310 14.89 1.36 11.53
CA LEU A 310 13.94 2.19 10.76
C LEU A 310 13.12 3.14 11.66
N PHE A 311 13.06 2.88 12.97
CA PHE A 311 12.38 3.76 13.92
C PHE A 311 13.22 4.96 14.38
N GLN A 312 14.46 5.09 13.92
CA GLN A 312 15.35 6.18 14.32
C GLN A 312 14.75 7.58 14.09
N ASP A 313 14.00 7.77 13.01
CA ASP A 313 13.43 9.09 12.66
C ASP A 313 12.11 9.39 13.38
N VAL A 314 11.50 8.40 14.04
CA VAL A 314 10.19 8.52 14.71
C VAL A 314 10.28 8.38 16.23
N MET A 315 11.41 7.93 16.76
CA MET A 315 11.65 7.82 18.20
C MET A 315 12.33 9.07 18.77
N ASP A 316 11.85 9.51 19.92
CA ASP A 316 12.42 10.58 20.75
C ASP A 316 12.72 10.04 22.14
N THR A 317 14.01 9.98 22.48
CA THR A 317 14.55 9.58 23.77
C THR A 317 15.19 10.79 24.43
N ARG A 318 14.76 11.13 25.66
CA ARG A 318 15.30 12.29 26.39
C ARG A 318 15.66 11.94 27.82
N LEU A 319 16.76 12.51 28.28
CA LEU A 319 17.11 12.55 29.70
C LEU A 319 16.74 13.92 30.26
N LEU A 320 15.91 13.95 31.29
CA LEU A 320 15.42 15.17 31.93
C LEU A 320 15.84 15.24 33.40
N ASP A 321 16.03 16.46 33.91
CA ASP A 321 16.26 16.73 35.32
C ASP A 321 14.98 16.67 36.17
N ALA A 322 15.09 16.99 37.46
CA ALA A 322 13.96 16.97 38.40
C ALA A 322 12.90 18.06 38.12
N GLN A 323 13.23 19.07 37.31
CA GLN A 323 12.36 20.17 36.91
C GLN A 323 11.71 19.91 35.54
N GLY A 324 12.10 18.83 34.85
CA GLY A 324 11.61 18.47 33.52
C GLY A 324 12.34 19.18 32.39
N GLN A 325 13.54 19.73 32.64
CA GLN A 325 14.40 20.29 31.60
C GLN A 325 15.19 19.15 30.95
N ALA A 326 15.21 19.10 29.60
CA ALA A 326 16.01 18.13 28.87
C ALA A 326 17.51 18.47 28.97
N LEU A 327 18.32 17.47 29.35
CA LEU A 327 19.79 17.57 29.48
C LEU A 327 20.54 16.87 28.35
N ALA A 328 19.87 15.92 27.70
CA ALA A 328 20.33 15.20 26.52
C ALA A 328 19.11 14.67 25.75
N GLU A 329 19.25 14.60 24.43
CA GLU A 329 18.24 14.11 23.50
C GLU A 329 18.89 13.13 22.51
N GLY A 330 18.14 12.14 22.05
CA GLY A 330 18.58 11.17 21.07
C GLY A 330 17.40 10.34 20.57
N ALA A 331 17.64 9.45 19.60
CA ALA A 331 16.61 8.52 19.12
C ALA A 331 16.81 7.13 19.74
N LEU A 332 17.78 6.38 19.21
CA LEU A 332 18.10 5.01 19.65
C LEU A 332 19.30 4.93 20.60
N ALA A 333 19.96 6.04 20.87
CA ALA A 333 21.07 6.11 21.82
C ALA A 333 21.13 7.48 22.48
N LEU A 334 21.57 7.51 23.74
CA LEU A 334 21.78 8.73 24.51
C LEU A 334 22.99 8.55 25.44
N ASP A 335 23.80 9.60 25.57
CA ASP A 335 25.00 9.64 26.39
C ASP A 335 25.07 10.97 27.15
N LYS A 336 25.09 10.91 28.49
CA LYS A 336 25.21 12.12 29.31
C LYS A 336 25.98 11.85 30.59
N THR A 337 26.95 12.71 30.91
CA THR A 337 27.51 12.79 32.26
C THR A 337 26.75 13.84 33.06
N VAL A 338 26.23 13.47 34.22
CA VAL A 338 25.40 14.36 35.05
C VAL A 338 26.22 15.15 36.07
N SER A 339 25.79 16.37 36.37
CA SER A 339 26.51 17.32 37.24
C SER A 339 25.96 17.39 38.67
N GLU A 340 24.83 16.75 38.96
CA GLU A 340 24.16 16.80 40.27
C GLU A 340 23.90 15.41 40.85
N ASP A 341 23.72 15.34 42.18
CA ASP A 341 23.26 14.14 42.89
C ASP A 341 21.75 14.24 43.08
N THR A 342 21.00 13.64 42.15
CA THR A 342 19.53 13.72 42.12
C THR A 342 18.92 12.58 41.31
N THR A 343 17.59 12.55 41.24
CA THR A 343 16.84 11.65 40.37
C THR A 343 16.63 12.32 39.01
N TYR A 344 17.00 11.60 37.95
CA TYR A 344 16.78 11.98 36.56
C TYR A 344 15.68 11.12 35.94
N TYR A 345 15.11 11.59 34.84
CA TYR A 345 13.99 10.95 34.17
C TYR A 345 14.34 10.65 32.72
N LEU A 346 14.23 9.40 32.32
CA LEU A 346 14.34 8.98 30.93
C LEU A 346 12.92 8.91 30.36
N ARG A 347 12.70 9.61 29.25
CA ARG A 347 11.44 9.57 28.50
C ARG A 347 11.68 8.96 27.15
N LEU A 348 10.85 8.00 26.76
CA LEU A 348 10.78 7.48 25.40
C LEU A 348 9.40 7.79 24.81
N ARG A 349 9.40 8.20 23.55
CA ARG A 349 8.20 8.47 22.76
C ARG A 349 8.42 8.03 21.31
N ALA A 350 7.34 7.59 20.66
CA ALA A 350 7.31 7.40 19.21
C ALA A 350 6.12 8.18 18.62
N ASP A 351 6.32 8.78 17.45
CA ASP A 351 5.27 9.51 16.74
C ASP A 351 4.45 8.56 15.85
N ASP A 352 3.16 8.44 16.17
CA ASP A 352 2.15 7.65 15.45
C ASP A 352 2.59 6.21 15.08
N ALA A 353 3.42 5.60 15.94
CA ALA A 353 4.06 4.31 15.70
C ALA A 353 4.04 3.43 16.95
N PHE A 354 3.65 2.18 16.74
CA PHE A 354 3.88 1.10 17.69
C PHE A 354 5.32 0.64 17.60
N VAL A 355 6.02 0.59 18.73
CA VAL A 355 7.42 0.17 18.79
C VAL A 355 7.61 -0.89 19.88
N GLU A 356 8.05 -2.09 19.49
CA GLU A 356 8.67 -3.03 20.42
C GLU A 356 10.14 -2.67 20.58
N TYR A 357 10.61 -2.55 21.81
CA TYR A 357 11.98 -2.15 22.08
C TYR A 357 12.57 -2.85 23.31
N GLY A 358 13.89 -2.78 23.45
CA GLY A 358 14.59 -3.07 24.70
C GLY A 358 15.41 -1.87 25.16
N LEU A 359 15.63 -1.72 26.46
CA LEU A 359 16.57 -0.72 26.98
C LEU A 359 17.82 -1.40 27.52
N ARG A 360 18.98 -0.92 27.10
CA ARG A 360 20.26 -1.25 27.73
C ARG A 360 20.80 0.00 28.40
N VAL A 361 20.88 -0.05 29.72
CA VAL A 361 21.26 1.09 30.56
C VAL A 361 22.61 0.82 31.19
N GLY A 362 23.60 1.61 30.80
CA GLY A 362 24.94 1.64 31.39
C GLY A 362 25.11 2.87 32.29
N ILE A 363 25.68 2.65 33.48
CA ILE A 363 26.16 3.73 34.34
C ILE A 363 27.64 3.51 34.55
N SER A 364 28.45 4.49 34.15
CA SER A 364 29.90 4.48 34.29
C SER A 364 30.38 5.79 34.91
N ARG A 365 31.69 5.94 35.15
CA ARG A 365 32.24 7.22 35.63
C ARG A 365 32.61 8.09 34.43
N GLY A 366 32.24 9.36 34.50
CA GLY A 366 32.63 10.41 33.58
C GLY A 366 32.99 11.70 34.31
N THR A 367 33.39 12.70 33.55
CA THR A 367 33.61 14.06 34.04
C THR A 367 32.47 14.93 33.53
N PRO A 368 31.64 15.52 34.42
CA PRO A 368 30.60 16.44 33.98
C PRO A 368 31.25 17.67 33.35
N CYS A 369 30.57 18.29 32.39
CA CYS A 369 30.96 19.61 31.92
C CYS A 369 30.35 20.63 32.88
N ASP A 370 31.19 21.28 33.67
CA ASP A 370 30.76 22.33 34.58
C ASP A 370 30.99 23.68 33.89
N GLU A 371 29.94 24.50 33.81
CA GLU A 371 30.04 25.84 33.26
C GLU A 371 31.04 26.70 34.05
N ASP A 372 31.74 27.60 33.35
CA ASP A 372 32.73 28.47 33.97
C ASP A 372 32.13 29.73 34.63
N ARG A 373 33.02 30.57 35.19
CA ARG A 373 32.66 31.79 35.94
C ARG A 373 31.93 32.87 35.12
N PHE A 374 31.92 32.78 33.80
CA PHE A 374 31.33 33.78 32.90
C PHE A 374 29.96 33.36 32.36
N HIS A 375 29.50 32.14 32.65
CA HIS A 375 28.15 31.71 32.30
C HIS A 375 27.09 32.46 33.14
N PRO A 376 25.92 32.85 32.58
CA PRO A 376 25.46 32.62 31.20
C PRO A 376 26.01 33.63 30.19
N ASN A 377 26.67 33.12 29.16
CA ASN A 377 27.28 33.88 28.06
C ASN A 377 26.99 33.28 26.68
N GLY A 378 25.89 32.54 26.55
CA GLY A 378 25.51 31.77 25.35
C GLY A 378 25.22 32.54 24.05
N ASN A 379 25.16 33.87 24.08
CA ASN A 379 24.80 34.70 22.93
C ASN A 379 25.29 36.16 23.08
N ALA A 380 25.20 36.93 21.99
CA ALA A 380 25.63 38.33 21.95
C ALA A 380 24.98 39.24 23.01
N ALA A 381 23.72 38.98 23.40
CA ALA A 381 23.01 39.80 24.38
C ALA A 381 23.45 39.49 25.82
N SER A 382 23.88 38.26 26.09
CA SER A 382 24.43 37.82 27.38
C SER A 382 25.96 37.81 27.41
N ALA A 383 26.64 38.40 26.42
CA ALA A 383 28.09 38.29 26.28
C ALA A 383 28.84 38.82 27.53
N ALA A 384 29.74 38.01 28.07
CA ALA A 384 30.54 38.34 29.24
C ALA A 384 31.63 39.36 28.89
N SER A 385 31.92 40.32 29.77
CA SER A 385 32.91 41.37 29.47
C SER A 385 34.36 40.93 29.76
N LEU A 386 35.24 41.07 28.77
CA LEU A 386 36.70 41.01 28.91
C LEU A 386 37.22 42.45 28.94
N HIS A 387 37.53 42.94 30.13
CA HIS A 387 37.75 44.38 30.34
C HIS A 387 39.13 44.88 29.90
N GLU A 388 40.12 44.00 29.74
CA GLU A 388 41.46 44.38 29.35
C GLU A 388 42.23 43.25 28.62
N GLN A 389 43.37 43.59 28.04
CA GLN A 389 44.33 42.60 27.56
C GLN A 389 44.84 41.77 28.74
N GLY A 390 45.07 40.48 28.53
CA GLY A 390 45.42 39.57 29.61
C GLY A 390 45.18 38.11 29.24
N GLU A 391 45.33 37.26 30.25
CA GLU A 391 45.08 35.83 30.17
C GLU A 391 43.82 35.50 30.98
N TYR A 392 42.92 34.76 30.35
CA TYR A 392 41.65 34.32 30.92
C TYR A 392 41.65 32.80 30.92
N ASP A 393 41.99 32.20 32.06
CA ASP A 393 42.13 30.76 32.26
C ASP A 393 40.84 30.10 32.75
N LYS A 394 40.82 28.75 32.74
CA LYS A 394 39.75 27.90 33.29
C LYS A 394 38.37 28.27 32.76
N LEU A 395 38.30 28.47 31.45
CA LEU A 395 37.05 28.63 30.73
C LEU A 395 36.62 27.26 30.22
N THR A 396 35.32 27.04 30.07
CA THR A 396 34.78 25.71 29.79
C THR A 396 33.68 25.79 28.75
N LEU A 397 33.89 25.07 27.65
CA LEU A 397 32.95 24.96 26.56
C LEU A 397 32.20 23.63 26.63
N CYS A 398 30.88 23.68 26.78
CA CYS A 398 30.02 22.51 26.96
C CYS A 398 29.18 22.19 25.72
N GLY A 399 29.57 21.14 25.00
CA GLY A 399 28.91 20.65 23.80
C GLY A 399 28.85 21.69 22.68
N LEU A 400 27.63 21.95 22.17
CA LEU A 400 27.40 22.93 21.10
C LEU A 400 27.12 24.35 21.59
N GLU A 401 27.20 24.59 22.90
CA GLU A 401 27.04 25.93 23.44
C GLU A 401 28.21 26.83 22.98
N GLN A 402 27.94 28.13 22.90
CA GLN A 402 28.91 29.12 22.45
C GLN A 402 29.19 30.11 23.57
N ASP A 403 30.47 30.38 23.80
CA ASP A 403 30.87 31.40 24.76
C ASP A 403 31.08 32.73 24.06
N TRP A 404 30.16 33.67 24.31
CA TRP A 404 30.24 35.03 23.80
C TRP A 404 30.88 35.94 24.83
N PHE A 405 31.93 36.63 24.41
CA PHE A 405 32.59 37.66 25.19
C PHE A 405 32.57 39.00 24.46
N ARG A 406 32.51 40.10 25.20
CA ARG A 406 32.68 41.46 24.67
C ARG A 406 34.00 42.03 25.16
N LEU A 407 34.84 42.47 24.22
CA LEU A 407 36.16 43.02 24.49
C LEU A 407 36.21 44.50 24.08
N ASP A 408 36.63 45.36 25.02
CA ASP A 408 36.94 46.77 24.77
C ASP A 408 38.33 46.91 24.14
N VAL A 409 38.44 47.50 22.93
CA VAL A 409 39.71 47.71 22.25
C VAL A 409 40.06 49.21 22.26
N PRO A 410 41.23 49.60 22.82
CA PRO A 410 41.64 51.00 22.86
C PRO A 410 41.68 51.66 21.46
N ALA A 411 41.32 52.94 21.39
CA ALA A 411 41.29 53.67 20.13
C ALA A 411 42.65 53.64 19.41
N GLY A 412 42.63 53.28 18.11
CA GLY A 412 43.83 53.20 17.27
C GLY A 412 44.68 51.94 17.49
N LYS A 413 44.18 50.94 18.23
CA LYS A 413 44.85 49.65 18.44
C LYS A 413 44.12 48.52 17.72
N GLY A 414 44.89 47.56 17.23
CA GLY A 414 44.38 46.26 16.81
C GLY A 414 44.29 45.29 17.99
N VAL A 415 43.82 44.07 17.75
CA VAL A 415 43.79 43.03 18.77
C VAL A 415 44.21 41.68 18.19
N ARG A 416 45.03 40.95 18.95
CA ARG A 416 45.31 39.53 18.75
C ARG A 416 44.67 38.75 19.89
N VAL A 417 43.80 37.82 19.55
CA VAL A 417 43.21 36.87 20.51
C VAL A 417 43.74 35.49 20.16
N GLU A 418 44.26 34.79 21.16
CA GLU A 418 44.71 33.40 21.03
C GLU A 418 43.81 32.51 21.87
N LEU A 419 43.21 31.51 21.24
CA LEU A 419 42.52 30.41 21.91
C LEU A 419 43.51 29.28 22.14
N HIS A 420 43.62 28.83 23.38
CA HIS A 420 44.47 27.71 23.77
C HIS A 420 43.61 26.62 24.39
N TYR A 421 43.72 25.41 23.86
CA TYR A 421 42.91 24.26 24.28
C TYR A 421 43.61 22.95 23.91
N VAL A 422 43.08 21.83 24.39
CA VAL A 422 43.55 20.50 24.01
C VAL A 422 42.62 19.95 22.92
N PRO A 423 43.07 19.80 21.65
CA PRO A 423 42.17 19.40 20.56
C PRO A 423 41.47 18.06 20.72
N THR A 424 42.02 17.17 21.56
CA THR A 424 41.40 15.88 21.87
C THR A 424 40.25 15.95 22.87
N GLU A 425 40.06 17.07 23.57
CA GLU A 425 38.97 17.30 24.54
C GLU A 425 37.74 17.99 23.91
N GLY A 426 37.91 18.49 22.68
CA GLY A 426 36.85 19.11 21.88
C GLY A 426 37.48 20.11 20.92
N ALA A 427 37.20 19.98 19.62
CA ALA A 427 37.65 20.96 18.64
C ALA A 427 36.87 22.26 18.83
N ALA A 428 37.58 23.35 19.12
CA ALA A 428 36.99 24.67 19.28
C ALA A 428 37.49 25.61 18.19
N ASP A 429 36.61 26.50 17.77
CA ASP A 429 36.86 27.60 16.85
C ASP A 429 36.81 28.93 17.62
N LEU A 430 37.72 29.83 17.30
CA LEU A 430 37.72 31.22 17.71
C LEU A 430 37.20 32.11 16.58
N LEU A 431 36.15 32.87 16.85
CA LEU A 431 35.61 33.88 15.93
C LEU A 431 35.65 35.26 16.57
N ILE A 432 35.92 36.28 15.76
CA ILE A 432 35.83 37.68 16.19
C ILE A 432 34.81 38.38 15.32
N HIS A 433 33.81 39.01 15.94
CA HIS A 433 32.77 39.78 15.26
C HIS A 433 32.82 41.25 15.67
N ASP A 434 32.45 42.12 14.74
CA ASP A 434 32.25 43.53 15.03
C ASP A 434 30.98 43.74 15.86
N VAL A 435 31.07 44.50 16.96
CA VAL A 435 29.95 44.65 17.90
C VAL A 435 28.78 45.46 17.30
N VAL A 436 29.06 46.36 16.34
CA VAL A 436 28.08 47.31 15.81
C VAL A 436 27.32 46.70 14.63
N THR A 437 28.06 46.08 13.72
CA THR A 437 27.55 45.54 12.46
C THR A 437 27.24 44.04 12.55
N GLY A 438 27.81 43.33 13.53
CA GLY A 438 27.70 41.88 13.66
C GLY A 438 28.55 41.08 12.66
N THR A 439 29.30 41.75 11.78
CA THR A 439 30.10 41.06 10.75
C THR A 439 31.26 40.30 11.37
N GLN A 440 31.51 39.08 10.90
CA GLN A 440 32.71 38.33 11.27
C GLN A 440 33.96 39.03 10.71
N LEU A 441 34.83 39.50 11.60
CA LEU A 441 36.09 40.15 11.29
C LEU A 441 37.22 39.13 11.09
N GLY A 442 37.16 37.99 11.79
CA GLY A 442 38.15 36.93 11.69
C GLY A 442 37.66 35.61 12.27
N LYS A 443 38.27 34.51 11.84
CA LYS A 443 38.04 33.15 12.33
C LYS A 443 39.36 32.37 12.35
N SER A 444 39.53 31.47 13.31
CA SER A 444 40.62 30.50 13.33
C SER A 444 40.38 29.37 12.31
N ASP A 445 41.38 29.07 11.48
CA ASP A 445 41.33 27.96 10.51
C ASP A 445 42.25 26.78 10.90
N VAL A 446 42.87 26.82 12.08
CA VAL A 446 43.98 25.91 12.46
C VAL A 446 43.54 25.00 13.60
N THR A 447 43.51 23.69 13.46
CA THR A 447 43.16 22.75 14.55
C THR A 447 44.31 22.47 15.55
N ALA A 448 45.27 23.40 15.64
CA ALA A 448 46.39 23.29 16.56
C ALA A 448 45.95 23.68 17.99
N PRO A 449 46.70 23.25 19.02
CA PRO A 449 46.42 23.61 20.42
C PRO A 449 46.40 25.13 20.70
N VAL A 450 46.93 25.94 19.78
CA VAL A 450 46.94 27.40 19.86
C VAL A 450 46.42 27.98 18.56
N GLN A 451 45.37 28.78 18.64
CA GLN A 451 44.67 29.38 17.52
C GLN A 451 44.63 30.92 17.65
N PRO A 452 45.47 31.65 16.90
CA PRO A 452 45.43 33.10 16.91
C PRO A 452 44.47 33.66 15.85
N VAL A 453 43.76 34.73 16.21
CA VAL A 453 43.04 35.63 15.29
C VAL A 453 43.52 37.05 15.53
N GLU A 454 43.95 37.74 14.47
CA GLU A 454 44.44 39.12 14.52
C GLU A 454 43.50 40.05 13.73
N ILE A 455 43.04 41.11 14.39
CA ILE A 455 42.19 42.14 13.79
C ILE A 455 42.93 43.48 13.83
N ALA A 456 43.06 44.12 12.67
CA ALA A 456 43.66 45.44 12.53
C ALA A 456 42.75 46.55 13.11
N ALA A 457 43.35 47.64 13.58
CA ALA A 457 42.64 48.75 14.22
C ALA A 457 41.53 49.36 13.34
N GLU A 458 41.74 49.39 12.03
CA GLU A 458 40.83 50.00 11.06
C GLU A 458 39.56 49.15 10.82
N ALA A 459 39.61 47.87 11.18
CA ALA A 459 38.49 46.95 11.04
C ALA A 459 37.54 46.97 12.25
N ILE A 460 37.94 47.58 13.37
CA ILE A 460 37.18 47.59 14.61
C ILE A 460 36.32 48.85 14.67
N SER A 461 35.01 48.71 14.51
CA SER A 461 34.08 49.83 14.66
C SER A 461 33.59 49.95 16.11
N GLY A 462 33.41 51.18 16.59
CA GLY A 462 32.89 51.43 17.94
C GLY A 462 33.83 51.10 19.10
N GLY A 463 35.07 50.66 18.83
CA GLY A 463 36.07 50.36 19.86
C GLY A 463 35.80 49.07 20.65
N GLN A 464 34.98 48.17 20.11
CA GLN A 464 34.59 46.92 20.77
C GLN A 464 34.43 45.79 19.74
N VAL A 465 34.73 44.56 20.16
CA VAL A 465 34.49 43.35 19.38
C VAL A 465 33.81 42.29 20.24
N PHE A 466 33.07 41.39 19.60
CA PHE A 466 32.70 40.11 20.21
C PHE A 466 33.78 39.07 19.93
N VAL A 467 34.20 38.37 20.97
CA VAL A 467 35.04 37.18 20.91
C VAL A 467 34.13 35.99 21.16
N VAL A 468 34.06 35.06 20.21
CA VAL A 468 33.17 33.89 20.29
C VAL A 468 34.03 32.64 20.25
N VAL A 469 33.86 31.77 21.24
CA VAL A 469 34.43 30.43 21.25
C VAL A 469 33.29 29.44 21.07
N ALA A 470 33.40 28.56 20.08
CA ALA A 470 32.34 27.62 19.72
C ALA A 470 32.91 26.26 19.32
N SER A 471 32.15 25.19 19.54
CA SER A 471 32.49 23.85 19.04
C SER A 471 31.48 23.38 17.99
N LEU A 472 31.93 22.50 17.11
CA LEU A 472 31.09 21.72 16.21
C LEU A 472 30.87 20.29 16.70
N ASP A 473 31.48 19.89 17.83
CA ASP A 473 31.30 18.59 18.46
C ASP A 473 30.36 18.74 19.67
N ASP A 474 29.23 18.06 19.65
CA ASP A 474 28.24 18.06 20.72
C ASP A 474 28.73 17.38 22.00
N ARG A 475 29.86 16.66 21.92
CA ARG A 475 30.55 16.06 23.06
C ARG A 475 31.72 16.90 23.57
N ALA A 476 31.92 18.11 23.04
CA ALA A 476 32.99 18.98 23.51
C ALA A 476 32.86 19.20 25.03
N ASN A 477 33.96 18.92 25.73
CA ASN A 477 34.14 19.29 27.13
C ASN A 477 35.56 19.85 27.22
N ALA A 478 35.74 21.00 26.58
CA ALA A 478 37.05 21.60 26.40
C ALA A 478 37.26 22.66 27.47
N GLU A 479 38.24 22.43 28.35
CA GLU A 479 38.83 23.51 29.12
C GLU A 479 39.73 24.32 28.18
N TYR A 480 39.53 25.63 28.15
CA TYR A 480 40.31 26.52 27.31
C TYR A 480 40.76 27.75 28.10
N TYR A 481 41.75 28.45 27.53
CA TYR A 481 42.09 29.77 27.98
C TYR A 481 42.25 30.72 26.81
N LEU A 482 41.90 31.99 27.02
CA LEU A 482 42.06 33.06 26.04
C LEU A 482 43.24 33.94 26.43
N ARG A 483 44.08 34.27 25.47
CA ARG A 483 45.12 35.30 25.61
C ARG A 483 44.81 36.46 24.67
N VAL A 484 44.58 37.63 25.26
CA VAL A 484 44.24 38.86 24.54
C VAL A 484 45.42 39.83 24.61
N VAL A 485 45.87 40.32 23.46
CA VAL A 485 46.98 41.28 23.33
C VAL A 485 46.58 42.40 22.36
N TYR A 486 46.69 43.66 22.78
CA TYR A 486 46.49 44.80 21.87
C TYR A 486 47.74 45.01 20.99
N GLN A 487 47.52 45.34 19.72
CA GLN A 487 48.58 45.61 18.75
C GLN A 487 48.72 47.11 18.49
#